data_AF-A0A1F0F954-F1
#
_entry.id   AF-A0A1F0F954-F1
#
_cell.length_a   1.000
_cell.length_b   1.000
_cell.length_c   1.000
_cell.angle_alpha   90.00
_cell.angle_beta   90.00
_cell.angle_gamma   90.00
#
_symmetry.space_group_name_H-M   'P 1'
#
loop_
_entity.id
_entity.type
_entity.pdbx_description
1 polymer ?
#
loop_
_entity_poly.entity_id
_entity_poly.type
_entity_poly.pdbx_seq_one_letter_code
_entity_poly.pdbx_strand_id
1 'polypeptide(L)'
;MNILVSCDENYLNPLKTMLYSLFESNDTNFEIYLIHKDIRDEKIEEIEKFVIKASSKRAKLNPIKVTNLFSNAKTTFYYTEEMYYRLLAYKYLPENLDRILYLDPDVLVLNSCEKLYNMDLGNNYFAAATHTIPTVQSANVARLSISSGHKDIENYFNSGILMINLKLARNSQSYEKEVLNYVKNTKSLGLIMPDQDLLNVVFRNKIIKIDEIKYNYDARRYLTYKLKDKKYNLSYIISNTCFLHFCGKRKPWLEENNLGVFTSLYLYFWKKAMNI
;
A
#
# COMPACT_ATOMS: atom_id res chain seq x y z
N MET A 1 1.28 -15.40 7.05
CA MET A 1 1.59 -14.19 6.26
C MET A 1 1.23 -12.96 7.06
N ASN A 2 2.17 -12.03 7.22
CA ASN A 2 1.94 -10.78 7.96
C ASN A 2 1.53 -9.69 6.98
N ILE A 3 0.39 -9.06 7.23
CA ILE A 3 -0.17 -7.99 6.39
C ILE A 3 -0.28 -6.72 7.21
N LEU A 4 0.18 -5.60 6.66
CA LEU A 4 0.00 -4.28 7.24
C LEU A 4 -1.06 -3.52 6.46
N VAL A 5 -2.00 -2.93 7.19
CA VAL A 5 -2.99 -2.00 6.66
C VAL A 5 -3.05 -0.75 7.52
N SER A 6 -3.41 0.36 6.91
CA SER A 6 -3.60 1.63 7.60
C SER A 6 -4.78 2.36 7.02
N CYS A 7 -5.78 2.67 7.83
CA CYS A 7 -6.96 3.41 7.38
C CYS A 7 -7.67 4.12 8.53
N ASP A 8 -8.64 4.96 8.19
CA ASP A 8 -9.60 5.55 9.12
C ASP A 8 -10.93 4.75 9.10
N GLU A 9 -11.92 5.22 9.86
CA GLU A 9 -13.25 4.58 9.89
C GLU A 9 -13.97 4.60 8.53
N ASN A 10 -13.72 5.62 7.70
CA ASN A 10 -14.38 5.76 6.40
C ASN A 10 -13.95 4.67 5.41
N TYR A 11 -12.78 4.07 5.64
CA TYR A 11 -12.19 3.03 4.81
C TYR A 11 -12.38 1.60 5.34
N LEU A 12 -13.19 1.40 6.38
CA LEU A 12 -13.43 0.05 6.94
C LEU A 12 -14.12 -0.90 5.97
N ASN A 13 -15.09 -0.45 5.18
CA ASN A 13 -15.75 -1.31 4.19
C ASN A 13 -14.84 -1.67 2.99
N PRO A 14 -14.05 -0.72 2.43
CA PRO A 14 -12.95 -1.05 1.53
C PRO A 14 -11.98 -2.06 2.13
N LEU A 15 -11.54 -1.85 3.38
CA LEU A 15 -10.65 -2.77 4.10
C LEU A 15 -11.23 -4.18 4.18
N LYS A 16 -12.50 -4.32 4.59
CA LYS A 16 -13.20 -5.62 4.61
C LYS A 16 -13.20 -6.29 3.24
N THR A 17 -13.42 -5.52 2.17
CA THR A 17 -13.42 -6.03 0.79
C THR A 17 -12.04 -6.52 0.37
N MET A 18 -10.99 -5.73 0.64
CA MET A 18 -9.61 -6.11 0.38
C MET A 18 -9.24 -7.39 1.13
N LEU A 19 -9.50 -7.44 2.45
CA LEU A 19 -9.22 -8.61 3.29
C LEU A 19 -9.98 -9.86 2.84
N TYR A 20 -11.26 -9.73 2.49
CA TYR A 20 -12.03 -10.84 1.94
C TYR A 20 -11.38 -11.40 0.67
N SER A 21 -11.04 -10.54 -0.29
CA SER A 21 -10.37 -10.98 -1.53
C SER A 21 -8.98 -11.60 -1.28
N LEU A 22 -8.26 -11.10 -0.27
CA LEU A 22 -6.98 -11.65 0.17
C LEU A 22 -7.14 -13.08 0.69
N PHE A 23 -8.12 -13.31 1.57
CA PHE A 23 -8.36 -14.63 2.19
C PHE A 23 -8.87 -15.67 1.20
N GLU A 24 -9.65 -15.26 0.19
CA GLU A 24 -10.12 -16.12 -0.90
C GLU A 24 -8.98 -16.50 -1.86
N SER A 25 -8.04 -15.58 -2.10
CA SER A 25 -6.96 -15.78 -3.08
C SER A 25 -5.72 -16.49 -2.52
N ASN A 26 -5.68 -16.75 -1.22
CA ASN A 26 -4.50 -17.26 -0.52
C ASN A 26 -4.87 -18.25 0.58
N ASP A 27 -4.39 -19.48 0.45
CA ASP A 27 -4.58 -20.54 1.44
C ASP A 27 -3.41 -20.59 2.43
N THR A 28 -3.39 -19.65 3.37
CA THR A 28 -2.40 -19.57 4.45
C THR A 28 -3.01 -18.94 5.70
N ASN A 29 -2.25 -18.93 6.80
CA ASN A 29 -2.62 -18.21 8.02
C ASN A 29 -2.18 -16.75 7.94
N PHE A 30 -2.93 -15.84 8.56
CA PHE A 30 -2.67 -14.39 8.50
C PHE A 30 -2.58 -13.73 9.87
N GLU A 31 -1.64 -12.81 9.99
CA GLU A 31 -1.61 -11.80 11.04
C GLU A 31 -1.86 -10.44 10.36
N ILE A 32 -3.00 -9.82 10.64
CA ILE A 32 -3.40 -8.54 10.06
C ILE A 32 -3.10 -7.44 11.07
N TYR A 33 -2.13 -6.60 10.78
CA TYR A 33 -1.76 -5.45 11.60
C TYR A 33 -2.48 -4.21 11.07
N LEU A 34 -3.43 -3.69 11.85
CA LEU A 34 -4.19 -2.48 11.51
C LEU A 34 -3.62 -1.31 12.29
N ILE A 35 -2.84 -0.46 11.63
CA ILE A 35 -2.41 0.80 12.23
C ILE A 35 -3.52 1.84 12.03
N HIS A 36 -3.93 2.47 13.13
CA HIS A 36 -4.93 3.52 13.10
C HIS A 36 -4.65 4.58 14.17
N LYS A 37 -5.30 5.74 14.04
CA LYS A 37 -5.21 6.81 15.03
C LYS A 37 -6.37 6.77 16.02
N ASP A 38 -7.59 6.62 15.50
CA ASP A 38 -8.81 6.96 16.23
C ASP A 38 -10.05 6.14 15.88
N ILE A 39 -9.91 5.05 15.11
CA ILE A 39 -10.98 4.04 14.97
C ILE A 39 -11.47 3.62 16.36
N ARG A 40 -12.79 3.68 16.57
CA ARG A 40 -13.45 3.32 17.83
C ARG A 40 -13.33 1.83 18.13
N ASP A 41 -13.25 1.48 19.41
CA ASP A 41 -13.10 0.10 19.88
C ASP A 41 -14.25 -0.80 19.38
N GLU A 42 -15.49 -0.30 19.39
CA GLU A 42 -16.66 -0.99 18.82
C GLU A 42 -16.45 -1.38 17.35
N LYS A 43 -15.82 -0.49 16.56
CA LYS A 43 -15.51 -0.75 15.15
C LYS A 43 -14.33 -1.69 14.99
N ILE A 44 -13.34 -1.64 15.88
CA ILE A 44 -12.28 -2.64 15.91
C ILE A 44 -12.85 -4.03 16.18
N GLU A 45 -13.73 -4.20 17.17
CA GLU A 45 -14.39 -5.48 17.47
C GLU A 45 -15.21 -6.00 16.28
N GLU A 46 -15.92 -5.13 15.56
CA GLU A 46 -16.62 -5.50 14.33
C GLU A 46 -15.66 -6.08 13.27
N ILE A 47 -14.49 -5.45 13.11
CA ILE A 47 -13.47 -5.91 12.16
C ILE A 47 -12.82 -7.22 12.63
N GLU A 48 -12.57 -7.39 13.92
CA GLU A 48 -12.04 -8.64 14.48
C GLU A 48 -12.98 -9.82 14.18
N LYS A 49 -14.27 -9.66 14.47
CA LYS A 49 -15.30 -10.67 14.16
C LYS A 49 -15.35 -10.98 12.66
N PHE A 50 -15.30 -9.94 11.83
CA PHE A 50 -15.24 -10.10 10.38
C PHE A 50 -13.99 -10.88 9.93
N VAL A 51 -12.79 -10.52 10.40
CA VAL A 51 -11.53 -11.17 10.04
C VAL A 51 -11.55 -12.66 10.38
N ILE A 52 -12.03 -13.01 11.56
CA ILE A 52 -12.14 -14.41 11.99
C ILE A 52 -13.12 -15.17 11.09
N LYS A 53 -14.30 -14.60 10.81
CA LYS A 53 -15.33 -15.27 10.01
C LYS A 53 -14.94 -15.38 8.54
N ALA A 54 -14.48 -14.29 7.93
CA ALA A 54 -14.10 -14.24 6.52
C ALA A 54 -12.89 -15.13 6.19
N SER A 55 -11.95 -15.25 7.11
CA SER A 55 -10.78 -16.13 6.94
C SER A 55 -11.03 -17.59 7.31
N SER A 56 -12.24 -17.95 7.76
CA SER A 56 -12.51 -19.27 8.34
C SER A 56 -11.54 -19.61 9.50
N LYS A 57 -11.29 -18.65 10.40
CA LYS A 57 -10.39 -18.72 11.56
C LYS A 57 -8.88 -18.85 11.23
N ARG A 58 -8.48 -18.61 9.98
CA ARG A 58 -7.06 -18.58 9.57
C ARG A 58 -6.37 -17.24 9.81
N ALA A 59 -7.12 -16.19 10.14
CA ALA A 59 -6.60 -14.85 10.34
C ALA A 59 -6.90 -14.31 11.73
N LYS A 60 -5.96 -13.50 12.24
CA LYS A 60 -6.10 -12.70 13.45
C LYS A 60 -5.86 -11.22 13.14
N LEU A 61 -6.63 -10.33 13.77
CA LEU A 61 -6.40 -8.90 13.74
C LEU A 61 -5.52 -8.50 14.94
N ASN A 62 -4.59 -7.58 14.70
CA ASN A 62 -3.76 -6.94 15.70
C ASN A 62 -3.90 -5.42 15.49
N PRO A 63 -4.87 -4.76 16.15
CA PRO A 63 -5.04 -3.31 16.05
C PRO A 63 -3.90 -2.60 16.80
N ILE A 64 -3.35 -1.56 16.18
CA ILE A 64 -2.26 -0.75 16.72
C ILE A 64 -2.70 0.71 16.65
N LYS A 65 -3.09 1.24 17.80
CA LYS A 65 -3.42 2.65 17.95
C LYS A 65 -2.13 3.47 18.09
N VAL A 66 -1.84 4.32 17.11
CA VAL A 66 -0.68 5.22 17.13
C VAL A 66 -1.12 6.62 17.52
N THR A 67 -0.49 7.16 18.56
CA THR A 67 -0.67 8.55 18.98
C THR A 67 0.70 9.24 18.99
N ASN A 68 0.84 10.35 18.25
CA ASN A 68 2.00 11.23 18.23
C ASN A 68 3.32 10.60 17.72
N LEU A 69 3.39 10.31 16.43
CA LEU A 69 4.60 9.87 15.72
C LEU A 69 5.81 10.81 15.89
N PHE A 70 5.58 12.13 15.97
CA PHE A 70 6.64 13.14 15.87
C PHE A 70 6.71 14.14 17.03
N SER A 71 6.30 13.78 18.24
CA SER A 71 6.27 14.69 19.41
C SER A 71 7.57 15.47 19.69
N ASN A 72 8.74 14.97 19.26
CA ASN A 72 10.04 15.61 19.42
C ASN A 72 10.55 16.41 18.21
N ALA A 73 9.81 16.43 17.09
CA ALA A 73 10.14 17.29 15.97
C ALA A 73 9.49 18.66 16.18
N LYS A 74 10.31 19.67 16.50
CA LYS A 74 9.85 21.07 16.46
C LYS A 74 9.20 21.32 15.08
N THR A 75 8.00 21.90 15.11
CA THR A 75 7.26 22.59 14.02
C THR A 75 6.09 21.85 13.37
N THR A 76 5.00 22.64 13.23
CA THR A 76 3.87 22.56 12.29
C THR A 76 3.98 21.47 11.23
N PHE A 77 3.44 20.29 11.53
CA PHE A 77 3.18 19.26 10.54
C PHE A 77 1.95 19.65 9.72
N TYR A 78 2.15 19.96 8.44
CA TYR A 78 1.07 20.27 7.50
C TYR A 78 0.39 18.99 6.95
N TYR A 79 0.99 17.82 7.13
CA TYR A 79 0.49 16.52 6.69
C TYR A 79 0.16 15.64 7.89
N THR A 80 -0.87 14.80 7.74
CA THR A 80 -1.30 13.88 8.78
C THR A 80 -0.21 12.82 9.02
N GLU A 81 0.09 12.52 10.27
CA GLU A 81 1.10 11.52 10.66
C GLU A 81 0.81 10.14 10.03
N GLU A 82 -0.48 9.88 9.80
CA GLU A 82 -1.09 8.73 9.17
C GLU A 82 -0.51 8.41 7.78
N MET A 83 -0.03 9.42 7.05
CA MET A 83 0.62 9.23 5.75
C MET A 83 1.89 8.40 5.88
N TYR A 84 2.62 8.52 6.99
CA TYR A 84 3.92 7.88 7.20
C TYR A 84 3.87 6.53 7.92
N TYR A 85 2.71 6.08 8.40
CA TYR A 85 2.57 4.83 9.15
C TYR A 85 3.23 3.63 8.46
N ARG A 86 3.01 3.47 7.14
CA ARG A 86 3.59 2.37 6.35
C ARG A 86 5.13 2.40 6.29
N LEU A 87 5.73 3.60 6.24
CA LEU A 87 7.18 3.78 6.13
C LEU A 87 7.88 3.68 7.49
N LEU A 88 7.16 3.94 8.58
CA LEU A 88 7.68 3.84 9.95
C LEU A 88 7.12 2.64 10.71
N ALA A 89 6.51 1.69 9.98
CA ALA A 89 5.79 0.56 10.57
C ALA A 89 6.67 -0.30 11.50
N TYR A 90 7.98 -0.39 11.23
CA TYR A 90 8.92 -1.16 12.06
C TYR A 90 8.95 -0.73 13.53
N LYS A 91 8.55 0.52 13.83
CA LYS A 91 8.49 1.07 15.19
C LYS A 91 7.33 0.53 16.02
N TYR A 92 6.28 0.03 15.36
CA TYR A 92 5.02 -0.35 15.99
C TYR A 92 4.74 -1.85 15.90
N LEU A 93 5.42 -2.53 14.99
CA LEU A 93 5.27 -3.95 14.76
C LEU A 93 6.17 -4.76 15.70
N PRO A 94 5.75 -5.96 16.11
CA PRO A 94 6.56 -6.78 17.01
C PRO A 94 7.99 -7.02 16.50
N GLU A 95 8.95 -6.99 17.42
CA GLU A 95 10.40 -7.03 17.13
C GLU A 95 10.84 -8.28 16.37
N ASN A 96 10.15 -9.40 16.56
CA ASN A 96 10.42 -10.67 15.90
C ASN A 96 9.91 -10.76 14.44
N LEU A 97 9.19 -9.76 13.94
CA LEU A 97 8.78 -9.73 12.53
C LEU A 97 9.92 -9.19 11.67
N ASP A 98 10.51 -10.04 10.84
CA ASP A 98 11.56 -9.62 9.90
C ASP A 98 11.00 -8.93 8.65
N ARG A 99 9.74 -9.21 8.29
CA ARG A 99 9.09 -8.69 7.08
C ARG A 99 7.58 -8.58 7.19
N ILE A 100 7.02 -7.70 6.37
CA ILE A 100 5.57 -7.50 6.27
C ILE A 100 5.18 -7.02 4.87
N LEU A 101 3.98 -7.38 4.41
CA LEU A 101 3.41 -6.87 3.17
C LEU A 101 2.37 -5.79 3.49
N TYR A 102 2.63 -4.56 3.08
CA TYR A 102 1.67 -3.46 3.16
C TYR A 102 0.73 -3.46 1.96
N LEU A 103 -0.57 -3.24 2.21
CA LEU A 103 -1.61 -3.10 1.19
C LEU A 103 -2.52 -1.91 1.53
N ASP A 104 -2.74 -1.04 0.55
CA ASP A 104 -3.81 -0.04 0.63
C ASP A 104 -5.20 -0.72 0.65
N PRO A 105 -6.19 -0.17 1.40
CA PRO A 105 -7.52 -0.77 1.50
C PRO A 105 -8.33 -0.77 0.21
N ASP A 106 -7.90 -0.05 -0.83
CA ASP A 106 -8.56 0.04 -2.13
C ASP A 106 -7.91 -0.87 -3.19
N VAL A 107 -7.28 -1.94 -2.72
CA VAL A 107 -6.76 -3.04 -3.54
C VAL A 107 -7.75 -4.21 -3.51
N LEU A 108 -7.92 -4.86 -4.66
CA LEU A 108 -8.55 -6.17 -4.76
C LEU A 108 -7.46 -7.21 -5.06
N VAL A 109 -7.36 -8.23 -4.19
CA VAL A 109 -6.41 -9.34 -4.36
C VAL A 109 -7.08 -10.42 -5.19
N LEU A 110 -6.54 -10.70 -6.37
CA LEU A 110 -7.14 -11.65 -7.32
C LEU A 110 -6.45 -13.02 -7.34
N ASN A 111 -5.16 -13.06 -6.98
CA ASN A 111 -4.34 -14.26 -7.05
C ASN A 111 -3.38 -14.32 -5.85
N SER A 112 -2.74 -15.47 -5.65
CA SER A 112 -1.80 -15.68 -4.54
C SER A 112 -0.64 -14.67 -4.56
N CYS A 113 -0.39 -14.06 -3.41
CA CYS A 113 0.69 -13.12 -3.17
C CYS A 113 1.93 -13.77 -2.51
N GLU A 114 1.91 -15.08 -2.31
CA GLU A 114 2.96 -15.83 -1.62
C GLU A 114 4.35 -15.62 -2.24
N LYS A 115 4.43 -15.56 -3.58
CA LYS A 115 5.70 -15.30 -4.28
C LYS A 115 6.30 -13.93 -3.96
N LEU A 116 5.46 -12.90 -3.83
CA LEU A 116 5.93 -11.57 -3.41
C LEU A 116 6.28 -11.58 -1.93
N TYR A 117 5.45 -12.21 -1.10
CA TYR A 117 5.69 -12.27 0.34
C TYR A 117 7.01 -12.98 0.70
N ASN A 118 7.39 -14.00 -0.07
CA ASN A 118 8.60 -14.79 0.13
C ASN A 118 9.80 -14.33 -0.71
N MET A 119 9.69 -13.24 -1.49
CA MET A 119 10.81 -12.71 -2.28
C MET A 119 12.00 -12.34 -1.38
N ASP A 120 13.21 -12.58 -1.85
CA ASP A 120 14.41 -12.07 -1.19
C ASP A 120 14.55 -10.55 -1.43
N LEU A 121 14.67 -9.79 -0.34
CA LEU A 121 14.85 -8.35 -0.37
C LEU A 121 16.34 -7.95 -0.33
N GLY A 122 17.23 -8.89 0.03
CA GLY A 122 18.65 -8.64 0.23
C GLY A 122 18.89 -7.39 1.09
N ASN A 123 19.68 -6.46 0.54
CA ASN A 123 20.04 -5.20 1.20
C ASN A 123 19.11 -4.02 0.85
N ASN A 124 17.87 -4.30 0.43
CA ASN A 124 16.84 -3.32 0.12
C ASN A 124 15.80 -3.23 1.24
N TYR A 125 15.29 -2.03 1.48
CA TYR A 125 14.23 -1.81 2.46
C TYR A 125 12.87 -2.24 1.92
N PHE A 126 12.66 -2.11 0.62
CA PHE A 126 11.36 -2.34 0.00
C PHE A 126 11.45 -3.14 -1.29
N ALA A 127 10.32 -3.75 -1.67
CA ALA A 127 10.00 -4.04 -3.05
C ALA A 127 8.67 -3.36 -3.41
N ALA A 128 8.64 -2.64 -4.53
CA ALA A 128 7.50 -1.83 -4.95
C ALA A 128 7.43 -1.73 -6.48
N ALA A 129 6.23 -1.49 -7.00
CA ALA A 129 5.99 -1.35 -8.43
C ALA A 129 5.98 0.13 -8.83
N THR A 130 6.39 0.41 -10.06
CA THR A 130 6.10 1.69 -10.73
C THR A 130 4.77 1.59 -11.48
N HIS A 131 4.24 2.69 -12.01
CA HIS A 131 3.25 2.64 -13.08
C HIS A 131 3.90 3.18 -14.36
N THR A 132 4.30 2.30 -15.27
CA THR A 132 5.01 2.62 -16.52
C THR A 132 4.08 3.20 -17.58
N ILE A 133 3.43 4.31 -17.24
CA ILE A 133 2.97 5.29 -18.21
C ILE A 133 4.12 6.29 -18.36
N PRO A 134 4.82 6.32 -19.51
CA PRO A 134 6.04 7.11 -19.65
C PRO A 134 5.88 8.59 -19.27
N THR A 135 4.73 9.20 -19.58
CA THR A 135 4.49 10.61 -19.30
C THR A 135 4.32 10.92 -17.81
N VAL A 136 3.57 10.09 -17.07
CA VAL A 136 3.32 10.30 -15.64
C VAL A 136 4.55 9.96 -14.80
N GLN A 137 5.25 8.88 -15.18
CA GLN A 137 6.51 8.49 -14.54
C GLN A 137 7.56 9.58 -14.71
N SER A 138 7.85 9.99 -15.96
CA SER A 138 8.90 10.97 -16.24
C SER A 138 8.58 12.35 -15.64
N ALA A 139 7.30 12.76 -15.62
CA ALA A 139 6.92 14.02 -14.99
C ALA A 139 7.14 14.01 -13.46
N ASN A 140 6.81 12.92 -12.78
CA ASN A 140 7.06 12.81 -11.34
C ASN A 140 8.53 12.68 -11.00
N VAL A 141 9.29 11.91 -11.78
CA VAL A 141 10.75 11.83 -11.64
C VAL A 141 11.36 13.22 -11.79
N ALA A 142 11.07 13.94 -12.89
CA ALA A 142 11.58 15.29 -13.11
C ALA A 142 11.19 16.27 -11.98
N ARG A 143 9.93 16.24 -11.54
CA ARG A 143 9.45 17.04 -10.41
C ARG A 143 10.26 16.77 -9.14
N LEU A 144 10.43 15.49 -8.78
CA LEU A 144 11.17 15.11 -7.58
C LEU A 144 12.66 15.43 -7.70
N SER A 145 13.28 15.22 -8.86
CA SER A 145 14.69 15.56 -9.06
C SER A 145 14.94 17.04 -8.85
N ILE A 146 14.02 17.90 -9.32
CA ILE A 146 14.10 19.35 -9.14
C ILE A 146 13.83 19.74 -7.69
N SER A 147 12.74 19.24 -7.09
CA SER A 147 12.30 19.66 -5.75
C SER A 147 13.21 19.17 -4.63
N SER A 148 13.80 17.98 -4.79
CA SER A 148 14.68 17.36 -3.79
C SER A 148 16.18 17.58 -4.07
N GLY A 149 16.54 17.99 -5.30
CA GLY A 149 17.93 18.10 -5.74
C GLY A 149 18.60 16.77 -6.10
N HIS A 150 17.90 15.63 -5.96
CA HIS A 150 18.43 14.31 -6.28
C HIS A 150 18.30 13.98 -7.77
N LYS A 151 19.43 13.96 -8.48
CA LYS A 151 19.48 13.66 -9.92
C LYS A 151 19.47 12.16 -10.25
N ASP A 152 19.66 11.31 -9.25
CA ASP A 152 19.70 9.85 -9.35
C ASP A 152 18.31 9.19 -9.17
N ILE A 153 17.23 9.97 -9.15
CA ILE A 153 15.86 9.44 -9.17
C ILE A 153 15.57 8.94 -10.59
N GLU A 154 15.49 7.63 -10.77
CA GLU A 154 15.14 7.00 -12.06
C GLU A 154 13.71 6.45 -12.10
N ASN A 155 13.15 6.14 -10.93
CA ASN A 155 11.84 5.54 -10.79
C ASN A 155 10.96 6.34 -9.82
N TYR A 156 9.66 6.32 -10.09
CA TYR A 156 8.59 6.77 -9.22
C TYR A 156 7.69 5.59 -8.89
N PHE A 157 7.99 4.93 -7.77
CA PHE A 157 7.29 3.79 -7.20
C PHE A 157 5.98 4.22 -6.56
N ASN A 158 4.95 3.38 -6.66
CA ASN A 158 3.71 3.56 -5.92
C ASN A 158 3.85 3.01 -4.49
N SER A 159 3.28 3.72 -3.52
CA SER A 159 3.35 3.38 -2.08
C SER A 159 2.21 2.48 -1.59
N GLY A 160 1.27 2.10 -2.45
CA GLY A 160 0.07 1.35 -2.04
C GLY A 160 0.26 -0.16 -1.88
N ILE A 161 1.32 -0.72 -2.46
CA ILE A 161 1.74 -2.11 -2.22
C ILE A 161 3.25 -2.11 -1.98
N LEU A 162 3.66 -2.48 -0.77
CA LEU A 162 5.06 -2.51 -0.36
C LEU A 162 5.38 -3.82 0.33
N MET A 163 6.34 -4.58 -0.19
CA MET A 163 7.00 -5.60 0.61
C MET A 163 8.09 -4.94 1.43
N ILE A 164 8.04 -5.02 2.76
CA ILE A 164 8.90 -4.24 3.67
C ILE A 164 9.86 -5.16 4.41
N ASN A 165 11.15 -4.82 4.38
CA ASN A 165 12.21 -5.44 5.17
C ASN A 165 12.31 -4.76 6.54
N LEU A 166 11.51 -5.24 7.50
CA LEU A 166 11.47 -4.68 8.85
C LEU A 166 12.80 -4.86 9.58
N LYS A 167 13.43 -6.03 9.43
CA LYS A 167 14.74 -6.31 10.04
C LYS A 167 15.80 -5.31 9.61
N LEU A 168 15.88 -5.02 8.31
CA LEU A 168 16.85 -4.06 7.79
C LEU A 168 16.52 -2.64 8.24
N ALA A 169 15.22 -2.27 8.25
CA ALA A 169 14.79 -0.95 8.72
C ALA A 169 15.15 -0.72 10.19
N ARG A 170 14.90 -1.70 11.08
CA ARG A 170 15.25 -1.62 12.52
C ARG A 170 16.75 -1.51 12.78
N ASN A 171 17.54 -2.27 12.03
CA ASN A 171 19.00 -2.31 12.22
C ASN A 171 19.74 -1.13 11.54
N SER A 172 19.02 -0.26 10.84
CA SER A 172 19.61 0.87 10.13
C SER A 172 19.75 2.08 11.03
N GLN A 173 20.98 2.59 11.16
CA GLN A 173 21.27 3.84 11.86
C GLN A 173 20.82 5.08 11.06
N SER A 174 20.61 4.95 9.74
CA SER A 174 20.29 6.11 8.87
C SER A 174 18.81 6.23 8.54
N TYR A 175 18.04 5.14 8.59
CA TYR A 175 16.65 5.09 8.11
C TYR A 175 15.79 6.22 8.70
N GLU A 176 15.66 6.27 10.03
CA GLU A 176 14.85 7.29 10.69
C GLU A 176 15.40 8.70 10.45
N LYS A 177 16.72 8.85 10.51
CA LYS A 177 17.38 10.14 10.31
C LYS A 177 17.07 10.71 8.93
N GLU A 178 17.11 9.88 7.89
CA GLU A 178 16.81 10.29 6.52
C GLU A 178 15.34 10.68 6.33
N VAL A 179 14.41 9.90 6.91
CA VAL A 179 12.97 10.24 6.94
C VAL A 179 12.74 11.58 7.63
N LEU A 180 13.27 11.76 8.84
CA LEU A 180 13.12 13.02 9.59
C LEU A 180 13.77 14.20 8.86
N ASN A 181 14.92 13.99 8.24
CA ASN A 181 15.60 15.03 7.47
C ASN A 181 14.78 15.44 6.24
N TYR A 182 14.18 14.49 5.54
CA TYR A 182 13.28 14.79 4.43
C TYR A 182 12.08 15.61 4.89
N VAL A 183 11.39 15.16 5.94
CA VAL A 183 10.19 15.84 6.45
C VAL A 183 10.51 17.26 6.95
N LYS A 184 11.66 17.47 7.60
CA LYS A 184 12.07 18.80 8.08
C LYS A 184 12.45 19.79 6.97
N ASN A 185 13.07 19.31 5.90
CA ASN A 185 13.62 20.19 4.85
C ASN A 185 12.69 20.35 3.65
N THR A 186 11.65 19.54 3.54
CA THR A 186 10.71 19.64 2.43
C THR A 186 9.74 20.80 2.65
N LYS A 187 9.83 21.83 1.81
CA LYS A 187 8.85 22.94 1.80
C LYS A 187 7.49 22.39 1.38
N SER A 188 6.42 22.78 2.09
CA SER A 188 5.03 22.33 1.89
C SER A 188 4.50 22.47 0.46
N LEU A 189 5.07 23.40 -0.34
CA LEU A 189 4.67 23.65 -1.72
C LEU A 189 5.19 22.61 -2.74
N GLY A 190 5.96 21.60 -2.32
CA GLY A 190 6.61 20.63 -3.22
C GLY A 190 6.05 19.20 -3.22
N LEU A 191 5.21 18.84 -2.24
CA LEU A 191 4.70 17.47 -2.08
C LEU A 191 3.30 17.32 -2.67
N ILE A 192 3.18 16.45 -3.67
CA ILE A 192 1.89 16.10 -4.28
C ILE A 192 1.30 14.87 -3.57
N MET A 193 2.14 13.89 -3.23
CA MET A 193 1.76 12.66 -2.50
C MET A 193 2.83 12.38 -1.44
N PRO A 194 2.66 12.87 -0.19
CA PRO A 194 3.75 12.98 0.79
C PRO A 194 4.48 11.67 1.10
N ASP A 195 3.75 10.56 1.27
CA ASP A 195 4.31 9.24 1.56
C ASP A 195 5.05 8.66 0.34
N GLN A 196 4.45 8.78 -0.85
CA GLN A 196 5.02 8.28 -2.09
C GLN A 196 6.24 9.10 -2.54
N ASP A 197 6.18 10.42 -2.38
CA ASP A 197 7.29 11.33 -2.67
C ASP A 197 8.46 11.05 -1.71
N LEU A 198 8.20 10.85 -0.42
CA LEU A 198 9.22 10.45 0.55
C LEU A 198 9.86 9.11 0.18
N LEU A 199 9.05 8.09 -0.17
CA LEU A 199 9.53 6.78 -0.61
C LEU A 199 10.53 6.92 -1.76
N ASN A 200 10.17 7.71 -2.77
CA ASN A 200 10.95 7.90 -3.99
C ASN A 200 12.12 8.89 -3.87
N VAL A 201 12.16 9.69 -2.82
CA VAL A 201 13.32 10.54 -2.53
C VAL A 201 14.27 9.82 -1.60
N VAL A 202 13.80 9.39 -0.43
CA VAL A 202 14.67 8.83 0.62
C VAL A 202 15.19 7.45 0.24
N PHE A 203 14.30 6.56 -0.22
CA PHE A 203 14.63 5.13 -0.37
C PHE A 203 14.91 4.70 -1.82
N ARG A 204 15.02 5.64 -2.77
CA ARG A 204 15.17 5.38 -4.21
C ARG A 204 16.19 4.31 -4.60
N ASN A 205 17.33 4.24 -3.90
CA ASN A 205 18.42 3.29 -4.18
C ASN A 205 18.34 1.99 -3.35
N LYS A 206 17.21 1.80 -2.65
CA LYS A 206 16.96 0.70 -1.70
C LYS A 206 15.56 0.09 -1.92
N ILE A 207 15.05 0.16 -3.15
CA ILE A 207 13.76 -0.42 -3.57
C ILE A 207 14.01 -1.39 -4.72
N ILE A 208 13.58 -2.65 -4.55
CA ILE A 208 13.49 -3.61 -5.64
C ILE A 208 12.26 -3.28 -6.48
N LYS A 209 12.47 -3.09 -7.78
CA LYS A 209 11.36 -2.92 -8.73
C LYS A 209 10.67 -4.26 -8.99
N ILE A 210 9.36 -4.31 -8.74
CA ILE A 210 8.52 -5.48 -9.06
C ILE A 210 7.61 -5.19 -10.26
N ASP A 211 7.11 -6.26 -10.88
CA ASP A 211 6.23 -6.18 -12.06
C ASP A 211 4.90 -5.48 -11.70
N GLU A 212 4.58 -4.39 -12.39
CA GLU A 212 3.36 -3.62 -12.13
C GLU A 212 2.09 -4.30 -12.62
N ILE A 213 2.14 -5.06 -13.72
CA ILE A 213 0.97 -5.76 -14.24
C ILE A 213 0.55 -6.85 -13.25
N LYS A 214 1.54 -7.48 -12.62
CA LYS A 214 1.34 -8.53 -11.63
C LYS A 214 1.05 -7.99 -10.24
N TYR A 215 1.86 -7.08 -9.72
CA TYR A 215 1.84 -6.74 -8.29
C TYR A 215 1.32 -5.34 -7.97
N ASN A 216 0.92 -4.52 -8.95
CA ASN A 216 0.27 -3.22 -8.69
C ASN A 216 -0.45 -2.70 -9.95
N TYR A 217 -1.51 -3.38 -10.38
CA TYR A 217 -2.20 -3.02 -11.60
C TYR A 217 -3.15 -1.84 -11.36
N ASP A 218 -2.91 -0.68 -12.00
CA ASP A 218 -3.82 0.47 -11.93
C ASP A 218 -5.13 0.18 -12.69
N ALA A 219 -6.21 -0.06 -11.94
CA ALA A 219 -7.53 -0.44 -12.47
C ALA A 219 -8.11 0.61 -13.45
N ARG A 220 -7.67 1.87 -13.39
CA ARG A 220 -8.11 2.94 -14.30
C ARG A 220 -7.49 2.84 -15.69
N ARG A 221 -6.44 2.04 -15.84
CA ARG A 221 -5.54 2.07 -17.02
C ARG A 221 -5.67 0.86 -17.92
N TYR A 222 -6.77 0.11 -17.81
CA TYR A 222 -7.03 -1.06 -18.64
C TYR A 222 -6.80 -0.82 -20.13
N LEU A 223 -7.41 0.23 -20.69
CA LEU A 223 -7.27 0.54 -22.11
C LEU A 223 -5.82 0.89 -22.48
N THR A 224 -5.11 1.63 -21.63
CA THR A 224 -3.69 1.96 -21.85
C THR A 224 -2.82 0.71 -21.93
N TYR A 225 -3.00 -0.22 -20.99
CA TYR A 225 -2.25 -1.48 -21.00
C TYR A 225 -2.60 -2.36 -22.20
N LYS A 226 -3.89 -2.51 -22.51
CA LYS A 226 -4.36 -3.29 -23.66
C LYS A 226 -3.85 -2.73 -25.00
N LEU A 227 -3.72 -1.41 -25.13
CA LEU A 227 -3.16 -0.77 -26.33
C LEU A 227 -1.64 -0.93 -26.42
N LYS A 228 -0.93 -0.94 -25.29
CA LYS A 228 0.51 -1.20 -25.23
C LYS A 228 0.84 -2.61 -25.69
N ASP A 229 0.03 -3.59 -25.27
CA ASP A 229 0.14 -4.98 -25.73
C ASP A 229 -1.23 -5.66 -25.66
N LYS A 230 -1.71 -6.16 -26.81
CA LYS A 230 -3.04 -6.79 -26.93
C LYS A 230 -3.21 -8.03 -26.05
N LYS A 231 -2.11 -8.63 -25.58
CA LYS A 231 -2.17 -9.75 -24.63
C LYS A 231 -2.79 -9.36 -23.30
N TYR A 232 -2.70 -8.09 -22.90
CA TYR A 232 -3.27 -7.55 -21.66
C TYR A 232 -4.79 -7.32 -21.78
N ASN A 233 -5.51 -8.35 -22.20
CA ASN A 233 -6.97 -8.41 -22.18
C ASN A 233 -7.48 -8.80 -20.77
N LEU A 234 -8.79 -8.65 -20.53
CA LEU A 234 -9.41 -8.95 -19.23
C LEU A 234 -9.04 -10.33 -18.67
N SER A 235 -9.09 -11.36 -19.50
CA SER A 235 -8.82 -12.73 -19.06
C SER A 235 -7.37 -12.89 -18.61
N TYR A 236 -6.42 -12.29 -19.33
CA TYR A 236 -5.02 -12.23 -18.92
C TYR A 236 -4.84 -11.47 -17.59
N ILE A 237 -5.43 -10.28 -17.46
CA ILE A 237 -5.32 -9.47 -16.24
C ILE A 237 -5.87 -10.26 -15.03
N ILE A 238 -7.09 -10.81 -15.14
CA ILE A 238 -7.70 -11.59 -14.06
C ILE A 238 -6.82 -12.79 -13.65
N SER A 239 -6.19 -13.46 -14.62
CA SER A 239 -5.40 -14.67 -14.35
C SER A 239 -3.97 -14.40 -13.89
N ASN A 240 -3.41 -13.21 -14.14
CA ASN A 240 -1.99 -12.93 -13.95
C ASN A 240 -1.71 -11.77 -12.98
N THR A 241 -2.70 -10.96 -12.65
CA THR A 241 -2.57 -9.87 -11.69
C THR A 241 -2.87 -10.37 -10.28
N CYS A 242 -1.94 -10.19 -9.37
CA CYS A 242 -2.13 -10.42 -7.94
C CYS A 242 -2.92 -9.27 -7.30
N PHE A 243 -2.51 -8.02 -7.52
CA PHE A 243 -3.10 -6.84 -6.91
C PHE A 243 -3.68 -5.91 -7.96
N LEU A 244 -5.00 -5.78 -7.97
CA LEU A 244 -5.75 -4.83 -8.78
C LEU A 244 -6.06 -3.60 -7.92
N HIS A 245 -5.41 -2.47 -8.20
CA HIS A 245 -5.42 -1.29 -7.35
C HIS A 245 -6.34 -0.19 -7.91
N PHE A 246 -7.33 0.23 -7.13
CA PHE A 246 -8.30 1.27 -7.49
C PHE A 246 -7.79 2.69 -7.15
N CYS A 247 -6.65 3.03 -7.75
CA CYS A 247 -5.90 4.25 -7.46
C CYS A 247 -6.71 5.55 -7.66
N GLY A 248 -6.40 6.57 -6.86
CA GLY A 248 -6.94 7.93 -7.02
C GLY A 248 -8.40 8.08 -6.58
N LYS A 249 -9.06 9.16 -6.99
CA LYS A 249 -10.33 9.61 -6.40
C LYS A 249 -11.58 8.83 -6.85
N ARG A 250 -11.53 8.17 -8.01
CA ARG A 250 -12.68 7.44 -8.56
C ARG A 250 -12.75 6.05 -7.92
N LYS A 251 -13.45 5.96 -6.78
CA LYS A 251 -13.55 4.73 -6.01
C LYS A 251 -14.74 3.88 -6.47
N PRO A 252 -14.58 2.55 -6.61
CA PRO A 252 -15.61 1.68 -7.18
C PRO A 252 -16.81 1.42 -6.25
N TRP A 253 -16.75 1.84 -4.98
CA TRP A 253 -17.88 1.77 -4.04
C TRP A 253 -18.71 3.05 -3.98
N LEU A 254 -18.32 4.08 -4.72
CA LEU A 254 -19.08 5.32 -4.84
C LEU A 254 -19.95 5.22 -6.10
N GLU A 255 -21.27 5.40 -5.94
CA GLU A 255 -22.24 5.16 -7.02
C GLU A 255 -21.94 5.98 -8.27
N GLU A 256 -21.49 7.23 -8.11
CA GLU A 256 -21.13 8.15 -9.19
C GLU A 256 -19.90 7.68 -10.00
N ASN A 257 -19.16 6.69 -9.50
CA ASN A 257 -17.93 6.16 -10.11
C ASN A 257 -18.09 4.74 -10.68
N ASN A 258 -19.33 4.22 -10.76
CA ASN A 258 -19.65 2.86 -11.24
C ASN A 258 -19.52 2.66 -12.77
N LEU A 259 -18.43 3.15 -13.38
CA LEU A 259 -18.20 3.13 -14.82
C LEU A 259 -16.85 2.49 -15.22
N GLY A 260 -16.07 2.04 -14.23
CA GLY A 260 -14.76 1.42 -14.47
C GLY A 260 -14.89 0.00 -15.01
N VAL A 261 -13.92 -0.41 -15.82
CA VAL A 261 -13.84 -1.77 -16.40
C VAL A 261 -13.91 -2.87 -15.33
N PHE A 262 -13.34 -2.61 -14.15
CA PHE A 262 -13.30 -3.57 -13.04
C PHE A 262 -14.30 -3.25 -11.92
N THR A 263 -15.21 -2.30 -12.10
CA THR A 263 -16.16 -1.90 -11.04
C THR A 263 -17.10 -3.06 -10.68
N SER A 264 -17.63 -3.80 -11.65
CA SER A 264 -18.51 -4.94 -11.37
C SER A 264 -17.81 -6.04 -10.58
N LEU A 265 -16.53 -6.31 -10.88
CA LEU A 265 -15.70 -7.26 -10.13
C LEU A 265 -15.51 -6.79 -8.68
N TYR A 266 -15.18 -5.51 -8.47
CA TYR A 266 -15.06 -4.96 -7.13
C TYR A 266 -16.38 -5.06 -6.36
N LEU A 267 -17.50 -4.65 -6.95
CA LEU A 267 -18.82 -4.67 -6.32
C LEU A 267 -19.26 -6.10 -5.97
N TYR A 268 -18.83 -7.10 -6.74
CA TYR A 268 -19.05 -8.51 -6.41
C TYR A 268 -18.36 -8.89 -5.09
N PHE A 269 -17.06 -8.60 -4.95
CA PHE A 269 -16.31 -8.87 -3.72
C PHE A 269 -16.81 -8.01 -2.55
N TRP A 270 -17.17 -6.75 -2.80
CA TRP A 270 -17.78 -5.87 -1.80
C TRP A 270 -19.06 -6.47 -1.25
N LYS A 271 -19.99 -6.89 -2.13
CA LYS A 271 -21.23 -7.53 -1.72
C LYS A 271 -20.97 -8.80 -0.89
N LYS A 272 -19.98 -9.61 -1.27
CA LYS A 272 -19.62 -10.82 -0.52
C LYS A 272 -19.09 -10.45 0.87
N ALA A 273 -18.15 -9.51 0.97
CA ALA A 273 -17.57 -9.06 2.22
C ALA A 273 -18.64 -8.46 3.16
N MET A 274 -19.57 -7.65 2.65
CA MET A 274 -20.61 -7.03 3.49
C MET A 274 -21.67 -8.01 4.00
N ASN A 275 -21.74 -9.23 3.47
CA ASN A 275 -22.69 -10.28 3.90
C ASN A 275 -22.08 -11.26 4.92
N ILE A 276 -20.84 -11.04 5.35
CA ILE A 276 -20.15 -11.82 6.39
C ILE A 276 -20.43 -11.18 7.74
#